data_AF-A0A0S8KCS5-F1
#
_entry.id   AF-A0A0S8KCS5-F1
#
_cell.length_a   1.000
_cell.length_b   1.000
_cell.length_c   1.000
_cell.angle_alpha   90.00
_cell.angle_beta   90.00
_cell.angle_gamma   90.00
#
_symmetry.space_group_name_H-M   'P 1'
#
loop_
_entity.id
_entity.type
_entity.pdbx_description
1 polymer ?
#
loop_
_entity_poly.entity_id
_entity_poly.type
_entity_poly.pdbx_seq_one_letter_code
_entity_poly.pdbx_strand_id
1 'polypeptide(L)'
;IAEFIFSLGPETPWHISQFHPAYQMTHLPFTPVESLRRGREIGLEVGLRYVYTGNVPGDKGESTFCHHCGQRLIHRYGYSILENRLRKAHCDRCGAEIDGVGL
;
A
#
# COMPACT_ATOMS: atom_id res chain seq x y z
N ILE A 1 0.15 -0.81 16.43
CA ILE A 1 0.03 -1.70 15.25
C ILE A 1 1.21 -1.48 14.29
N ALA A 2 1.42 -0.26 13.79
CA ALA A 2 2.51 0.03 12.85
C ALA A 2 3.90 -0.42 13.35
N GLU A 3 4.28 -0.07 14.59
CA GLU A 3 5.55 -0.51 15.20
C GLU A 3 5.69 -2.03 15.34
N PHE A 4 4.58 -2.73 15.63
CA PHE A 4 4.58 -4.18 15.69
C PHE A 4 4.85 -4.78 14.31
N ILE A 5 4.18 -4.30 13.27
CA ILE A 5 4.44 -4.77 11.90
C ILE A 5 5.87 -4.44 11.48
N PHE A 6 6.36 -3.24 11.80
CA PHE A 6 7.73 -2.85 11.52
C PHE A 6 8.75 -3.75 12.22
N SER A 7 8.45 -4.25 13.42
CA SER A 7 9.32 -5.21 14.12
C SER A 7 9.51 -6.55 13.39
N LEU A 8 8.65 -6.87 12.40
CA LEU A 8 8.80 -8.02 11.51
C LEU A 8 9.76 -7.76 10.34
N GLY A 9 10.12 -6.49 10.10
CA GLY A 9 11.00 -6.04 9.02
C GLY A 9 10.38 -4.90 8.20
N PRO A 10 11.17 -3.90 7.75
CA PRO A 10 10.67 -2.76 6.96
C PRO A 10 10.02 -3.17 5.63
N GLU A 11 10.41 -4.32 5.07
CA GLU A 11 9.85 -4.92 3.86
C GLU A 11 8.49 -5.58 4.04
N THR A 12 8.05 -5.81 5.29
CA THR A 12 6.76 -6.44 5.58
C THR A 12 5.62 -5.52 5.10
N PRO A 13 4.76 -5.96 4.18
CA PRO A 13 3.69 -5.12 3.67
C PRO A 13 2.55 -5.01 4.68
N TRP A 14 2.04 -3.79 4.89
CA TRP A 14 0.82 -3.58 5.67
C TRP A 14 -0.34 -3.18 4.76
N HIS A 15 -1.39 -3.99 4.75
CA HIS A 15 -2.63 -3.71 4.03
C HIS A 15 -3.71 -3.21 4.99
N ILE A 16 -4.21 -1.99 4.75
CA ILE A 16 -5.31 -1.38 5.49
C ILE A 16 -6.50 -1.34 4.53
N SER A 17 -7.50 -2.20 4.78
CA SER A 17 -8.67 -2.30 3.92
C SER A 17 -9.83 -1.45 4.45
N GLN A 18 -10.52 -0.72 3.58
CA GLN A 18 -11.70 0.04 3.96
C GLN A 18 -12.82 -0.92 4.33
N PHE A 19 -13.45 -0.66 5.48
CA PHE A 19 -14.71 -1.32 5.80
C PHE A 19 -15.78 -0.92 4.79
N HIS A 20 -16.44 -1.92 4.22
CA HIS A 20 -17.57 -1.77 3.31
C HIS A 20 -18.84 -2.28 4.01
N PRO A 21 -19.88 -1.45 4.20
CA PRO A 21 -21.15 -1.89 4.76
C PRO A 21 -21.78 -2.98 3.90
N ALA A 22 -21.91 -4.19 4.43
CA ALA A 22 -22.44 -5.34 3.71
C ALA A 22 -23.08 -6.34 4.68
N TYR A 23 -23.88 -7.26 4.13
CA TYR A 23 -24.56 -8.33 4.86
C TYR A 23 -25.33 -7.82 6.10
N GLN A 24 -24.92 -8.20 7.31
CA GLN A 24 -25.59 -7.83 8.56
C GLN A 24 -25.16 -6.46 9.10
N MET A 25 -24.15 -5.82 8.51
CA MET A 25 -23.55 -4.57 9.00
C MET A 25 -23.81 -3.38 8.06
N THR A 26 -24.94 -3.41 7.34
CA THR A 26 -25.34 -2.35 6.39
C THR A 26 -25.74 -1.03 7.06
N HIS A 27 -25.97 -1.05 8.38
CA HIS A 27 -26.35 0.14 9.17
C HIS A 27 -25.15 0.99 9.62
N LEU A 28 -23.92 0.52 9.41
CA LEU A 28 -22.70 1.25 9.72
C LEU A 28 -22.20 1.99 8.47
N PRO A 29 -21.53 3.15 8.61
CA PRO A 29 -20.91 3.82 7.48
C PRO A 29 -19.64 3.09 7.03
N PHE A 30 -19.16 3.41 5.82
CA PHE A 30 -17.80 3.10 5.42
C PHE A 30 -16.79 3.68 6.42
N THR A 31 -15.65 3.02 6.62
CA THR A 31 -14.54 3.69 7.31
C THR A 31 -14.12 4.92 6.49
N PRO A 32 -14.02 6.12 7.08
CA PRO A 32 -13.56 7.31 6.37
C PRO A 32 -12.20 7.08 5.69
N VAL A 33 -12.04 7.56 4.46
CA VAL A 33 -10.81 7.37 3.67
C VAL A 33 -9.62 8.03 4.37
N GLU A 34 -9.85 9.13 5.06
CA GLU A 34 -8.87 9.88 5.86
C GLU A 34 -8.26 9.01 6.96
N SER A 35 -9.05 8.10 7.57
CA SER A 35 -8.56 7.17 8.58
C SER A 35 -7.57 6.17 7.99
N LEU A 36 -7.82 5.69 6.77
CA LEU A 36 -6.91 4.79 6.04
C LEU A 36 -5.62 5.52 5.67
N ARG A 37 -5.75 6.73 5.13
CA ARG A 37 -4.60 7.58 4.78
C ARG A 37 -3.74 7.89 6.00
N ARG A 38 -4.36 8.17 7.15
CA ARG A 38 -3.65 8.37 8.41
C ARG A 38 -2.90 7.12 8.86
N GLY A 39 -3.52 5.94 8.78
CA GLY A 39 -2.84 4.68 9.06
C GLY A 39 -1.65 4.44 8.13
N ARG A 40 -1.81 4.77 6.84
CA ARG A 40 -0.74 4.71 5.85
C ARG A 40 0.43 5.63 6.19
N GLU A 41 0.16 6.88 6.54
CA GLU A 41 1.17 7.84 6.98
C GLU A 41 1.95 7.30 8.18
N ILE A 42 1.26 6.88 9.24
CA ILE A 42 1.89 6.34 10.45
C ILE A 42 2.78 5.12 10.12
N GLY A 43 2.30 4.21 9.26
CA GLY A 43 3.09 3.06 8.83
C GLY A 43 4.37 3.44 8.09
N LEU A 44 4.29 4.43 7.20
CA LEU A 44 5.48 4.94 6.50
C LEU A 44 6.42 5.71 7.44
N GLU A 45 5.89 6.49 8.39
CA GLU A 45 6.66 7.25 9.38
C GLU A 45 7.50 6.35 10.29
N VAL A 46 6.99 5.15 10.66
CA VAL A 46 7.77 4.18 11.44
C VAL A 46 8.81 3.40 10.61
N GLY A 47 8.83 3.58 9.29
CA GLY A 47 9.84 2.99 8.40
C GLY A 47 9.38 1.76 7.60
N LEU A 48 8.07 1.43 7.59
CA LEU A 48 7.57 0.43 6.64
C LEU A 48 7.74 0.96 5.20
N ARG A 49 8.24 0.11 4.32
CA ARG A 49 8.44 0.43 2.90
C ARG A 49 7.13 0.44 2.11
N TYR A 50 6.19 -0.41 2.53
CA TYR A 50 4.96 -0.67 1.78
C TYR A 50 3.74 -0.65 2.71
N VAL A 51 2.93 0.40 2.57
CA VAL A 51 1.64 0.49 3.26
C VAL A 51 0.56 0.81 2.24
N TYR A 52 -0.37 -0.13 2.12
CA TYR A 52 -1.40 -0.13 1.10
C TYR A 52 -2.77 0.21 1.68
N THR A 53 -3.51 1.06 0.99
CA THR A 53 -4.92 1.33 1.26
C THR A 53 -5.76 0.57 0.24
N GLY A 54 -6.63 -0.31 0.73
CA GLY A 54 -7.48 -1.18 -0.08
C GLY A 54 -8.95 -0.76 -0.02
N ASN A 55 -9.75 -1.28 -0.96
CA ASN A 55 -11.19 -0.99 -1.10
C ASN A 55 -11.54 0.49 -1.35
N VAL A 56 -10.57 1.30 -1.78
CA VAL A 56 -10.78 2.69 -2.19
C VAL A 56 -10.20 2.90 -3.59
N PRO A 57 -10.91 2.49 -4.66
CA PRO A 57 -10.40 2.61 -6.03
C PRO A 57 -10.00 4.05 -6.35
N GLY A 58 -8.81 4.24 -6.89
CA GLY A 58 -8.22 5.53 -7.20
C GLY A 58 -7.41 6.17 -6.06
N ASP A 59 -7.37 5.58 -4.86
CA ASP A 59 -6.54 6.11 -3.78
C ASP A 59 -5.05 5.89 -4.07
N LYS A 60 -4.22 6.89 -3.76
CA LYS A 60 -2.77 6.82 -3.98
C LYS A 60 -2.15 5.56 -3.35
N GLY A 61 -2.63 5.14 -2.18
CA GLY A 61 -2.06 4.02 -1.45
C GLY A 61 -2.39 2.64 -2.01
N GLU A 62 -3.20 2.50 -3.05
CA GLU A 62 -3.39 1.20 -3.73
C GLU A 62 -2.23 0.86 -4.70
N SER A 63 -1.43 1.87 -5.05
CA SER A 63 -0.27 1.75 -5.92
C SER A 63 1.02 1.43 -5.16
N THR A 64 1.96 0.76 -5.82
CA THR A 64 3.29 0.46 -5.25
C THR A 64 4.27 1.56 -5.61
N PHE A 65 5.01 2.05 -4.62
CA PHE A 65 6.06 3.06 -4.78
C PHE A 65 7.43 2.46 -4.45
N CYS A 66 8.47 2.96 -5.10
CA CYS A 66 9.84 2.64 -4.77
C CYS A 66 10.15 3.16 -3.36
N HIS A 67 10.57 2.28 -2.46
CA HIS A 67 10.96 2.65 -1.09
C HIS A 67 12.17 3.58 -1.02
N HIS A 68 13.01 3.55 -2.06
CA HIS A 68 14.22 4.38 -2.12
C HIS A 68 13.99 5.76 -2.74
N CYS A 69 13.35 5.85 -3.91
CA CYS A 69 13.23 7.11 -4.67
C CYS A 69 11.80 7.67 -4.76
N GLY A 70 10.81 6.99 -4.18
CA GLY A 70 9.41 7.43 -4.17
C GLY A 70 8.68 7.35 -5.51
N GLN A 71 9.30 6.83 -6.57
CA GLN A 71 8.61 6.67 -7.86
C GLN A 71 7.47 5.67 -7.77
N ARG A 72 6.32 5.98 -8.39
CA ARG A 72 5.25 5.00 -8.59
C ARG A 72 5.73 3.91 -9.56
N LEU A 73 5.83 2.68 -9.08
CA LEU A 73 6.31 1.53 -9.84
C LEU A 73 5.17 0.73 -10.43
N ILE A 74 4.13 0.49 -9.65
CA ILE A 74 2.92 -0.20 -10.12
C ILE A 74 1.75 0.74 -9.89
N HIS A 75 1.13 1.20 -10.97
CA HIS A 75 -0.10 1.96 -10.92
C HIS A 75 -1.28 1.01 -10.87
N ARG A 76 -2.09 1.11 -9.83
CA ARG A 76 -3.34 0.36 -9.73
C ARG A 76 -4.53 1.30 -9.73
N TYR A 77 -5.65 0.76 -10.21
CA TYR A 77 -6.99 1.31 -10.01
C TYR A 77 -7.91 0.14 -9.66
N GLY A 78 -8.18 -0.04 -8.36
CA GLY A 78 -8.80 -1.27 -7.87
C GLY A 78 -8.01 -2.51 -8.28
N TYR A 79 -8.65 -3.43 -8.99
CA TYR A 79 -8.04 -4.70 -9.44
C TYR A 79 -7.25 -4.60 -10.75
N SER A 80 -7.23 -3.43 -11.40
CA SER A 80 -6.51 -3.23 -12.67
C SER A 80 -5.12 -2.67 -12.44
N ILE A 81 -4.12 -3.23 -13.15
CA ILE A 81 -2.79 -2.63 -13.26
C ILE A 81 -2.79 -1.74 -14.50
N LEU A 82 -2.63 -0.43 -14.31
CA LEU A 82 -2.58 0.56 -15.38
C LEU A 82 -1.17 0.78 -15.92
N GLU A 83 -0.15 0.52 -15.11
CA GLU A 83 1.25 0.71 -15.46
C GLU A 83 2.14 -0.15 -14.56
N ASN A 84 3.20 -0.73 -15.13
CA ASN A 84 4.23 -1.46 -14.40
C ASN A 84 5.62 -1.03 -14.88
N ARG A 85 6.40 -0.45 -13.96
CA ARG A 85 7.76 0.07 -14.16
C ARG A 85 8.83 -0.75 -13.45
N LEU A 86 8.52 -1.96 -13.02
CA LEU A 86 9.53 -2.89 -12.51
C LEU A 86 10.35 -3.47 -13.67
N ARG A 87 11.67 -3.52 -13.51
CA ARG A 87 12.59 -4.24 -14.39
C ARG A 87 13.28 -5.33 -13.59
N LYS A 88 12.90 -6.60 -13.80
CA LYS A 88 13.47 -7.75 -13.07
C LYS A 88 13.52 -7.51 -11.54
N ALA A 89 12.40 -7.16 -10.92
CA ALA A 89 12.29 -6.78 -9.50
C ALA A 89 12.94 -5.44 -9.07
N HIS A 90 13.50 -4.65 -9.98
CA HIS A 90 14.14 -3.38 -9.64
C HIS A 90 13.33 -2.17 -10.12
N CYS A 91 13.46 -1.05 -9.40
CA CYS A 91 12.97 0.25 -9.84
C CYS A 91 13.69 0.70 -11.12
N ASP A 92 12.94 1.04 -12.16
CA ASP A 92 13.48 1.51 -13.44
C ASP A 92 14.25 2.84 -13.39
N ARG A 93 14.06 3.65 -12.33
CA ARG A 93 14.73 4.96 -12.17
C ARG A 93 15.96 4.94 -11.28
N CYS A 94 15.89 4.29 -10.12
CA CYS A 94 16.99 4.31 -9.16
C CYS A 94 17.71 2.97 -9.00
N GLY A 95 17.20 1.90 -9.63
CA GLY A 95 17.81 0.58 -9.54
C GLY A 95 17.66 -0.11 -8.18
N ALA A 96 16.90 0.45 -7.23
CA ALA A 96 16.62 -0.24 -5.97
C ALA A 96 15.84 -1.54 -6.22
N GLU A 97 16.28 -2.63 -5.60
CA GLU A 97 15.53 -3.88 -5.54
C GLU A 97 14.24 -3.68 -4.73
N ILE A 98 13.15 -4.26 -5.20
CA ILE A 98 11.82 -4.14 -4.62
C ILE A 98 11.46 -5.48 -4.00
N ASP A 99 11.19 -5.47 -2.70
CA ASP A 99 10.93 -6.67 -1.93
C ASP A 99 9.66 -7.39 -2.41
N GLY A 100 9.60 -8.70 -2.18
CA GLY A 100 8.41 -9.53 -2.43
C GLY A 100 8.13 -9.89 -3.90
N VAL A 101 8.98 -9.49 -4.85
CA VAL A 101 8.85 -9.88 -6.26
C VAL A 101 9.42 -11.28 -6.47
N GLY A 102 8.59 -12.23 -6.93
CA GLY A 102 9.02 -13.60 -7.26
C GLY A 102 8.94 -14.60 -6.10
N LEU A 103 8.31 -14.22 -4.99
CA LEU A 103 7.86 -15.12 -3.93
C LEU A 103 6.66 -15.97 -4.38
#